data_AF-A0A7H0LFY4-F1
#
_entry.id   AF-A0A7H0LFY4-F1
#
_cell.length_a   1.000
_cell.length_b   1.000
_cell.length_c   1.000
_cell.angle_alpha   90.00
_cell.angle_beta   90.00
_cell.angle_gamma   90.00
#
_symmetry.space_group_name_H-M   'P 1'
#
loop_
_entity.id
_entity.type
_entity.pdbx_description
1 polymer ?
#
loop_
_entity_poly.entity_id
_entity_poly.type
_entity_poly.pdbx_seq_one_letter_code
_entity_poly.pdbx_strand_id
1 'polypeptide(L)'
;MSDHTVELFLLKCAVIETGLRATLAEYDTGQPNGLSQADDEQLEPFIKQFDLANRKNAAHMSRYYEIFYLLENDIRRLIVETMEAAHGAKWWDTRVPPGVLEEVRKNREREAQAAVSVRSEDDIDYTTFGQLGDIIRANWSDFAGMLSNQSAVSRVMAALNMLRGTIAHCGVLAEDEVDRLKLAIRDWFRVLEGPKN
;
A
#
# COMPACT_ATOMS: atom_id res chain seq x y z
N MET A 1 -15.64 30.74 28.88
CA MET A 1 -16.39 30.17 27.74
C MET A 1 -17.72 29.67 28.28
N SER A 2 -18.84 30.05 27.68
CA SER A 2 -20.14 29.50 28.13
C SER A 2 -20.28 28.06 27.66
N ASP A 3 -20.94 27.23 28.47
CA ASP A 3 -21.21 25.81 28.16
C ASP A 3 -21.89 25.65 26.78
N HIS A 4 -22.77 26.60 26.47
CA HIS A 4 -23.43 26.72 25.18
C HIS A 4 -22.48 26.93 23.99
N THR A 5 -21.33 27.58 24.19
CA THR A 5 -20.32 27.76 23.13
C THR A 5 -19.62 26.43 22.81
N VAL A 6 -19.39 25.61 23.82
CA VAL A 6 -18.78 24.28 23.66
C VAL A 6 -19.77 23.33 23.01
N GLU A 7 -21.03 23.33 23.46
CA GLU A 7 -22.11 22.54 22.88
C GLU A 7 -22.34 22.89 21.40
N LEU A 8 -22.38 24.19 21.07
CA LEU A 8 -22.52 24.65 19.69
C LEU A 8 -21.30 24.26 18.82
N PHE A 9 -20.10 24.25 19.40
CA PHE A 9 -18.89 23.79 18.71
C PHE A 9 -18.97 22.28 18.41
N LEU A 10 -19.36 21.46 19.39
CA LEU A 10 -19.53 20.02 19.22
C LEU A 10 -20.61 19.69 18.17
N LEU A 11 -21.72 20.42 18.19
CA LEU A 11 -22.79 20.26 17.20
C LEU A 11 -22.29 20.57 15.78
N LYS A 12 -21.50 21.64 15.62
CA LYS A 12 -20.89 21.99 14.33
C LYS A 12 -19.91 20.92 13.86
N CYS A 13 -19.09 20.38 14.75
CA CYS A 13 -18.18 19.28 14.41
C CYS A 13 -18.96 18.03 13.94
N ALA A 14 -20.05 17.66 14.64
CA ALA A 14 -20.88 16.51 14.26
C ALA A 14 -21.56 16.69 12.89
N VAL A 15 -22.03 17.91 12.58
CA VAL A 15 -22.61 18.24 11.27
C VAL A 15 -21.55 18.17 10.16
N ILE A 16 -20.36 18.70 10.40
CA ILE A 16 -19.23 18.63 9.45
C ILE A 16 -18.83 17.18 9.21
N GLU A 17 -18.72 16.37 10.26
CA GLU A 17 -18.38 14.94 10.14
C GLU A 17 -19.43 14.18 9.32
N THR A 18 -20.72 14.46 9.56
CA THR A 18 -21.81 13.84 8.81
C THR A 18 -21.79 14.24 7.34
N GLY A 19 -21.55 15.52 7.05
CA GLY A 19 -21.38 16.02 5.67
C GLY A 19 -20.17 15.37 4.97
N LEU A 20 -19.05 15.25 5.68
CA LEU A 20 -17.84 14.60 5.16
C LEU A 20 -18.09 13.12 4.85
N ARG A 21 -18.79 12.39 5.74
CA ARG A 21 -19.17 10.99 5.52
C ARG A 21 -20.09 10.81 4.32
N ALA A 22 -21.05 11.72 4.12
CA ALA A 22 -21.94 11.70 2.97
C ALA A 22 -21.18 11.94 1.67
N THR A 23 -20.31 12.95 1.62
CA THR A 23 -19.45 13.21 0.46
C THR A 23 -18.48 12.05 0.20
N LEU A 24 -17.88 11.46 1.25
CA LEU A 24 -17.02 10.28 1.11
C LEU A 24 -17.80 9.08 0.55
N ALA A 25 -19.05 8.88 0.94
CA ALA A 25 -19.91 7.82 0.38
C ALA A 25 -20.31 8.10 -1.08
N GLU A 26 -20.48 9.37 -1.46
CA GLU A 26 -20.72 9.77 -2.86
C GLU A 26 -19.47 9.60 -3.74
N TYR A 27 -18.27 9.72 -3.16
CA TYR A 27 -16.99 9.43 -3.83
C TYR A 27 -16.62 7.95 -3.77
N ASP A 28 -17.12 7.20 -2.80
CA ASP A 28 -17.09 5.73 -2.73
C ASP A 28 -18.09 5.14 -3.74
N THR A 29 -17.88 5.49 -5.01
CA THR A 29 -18.47 4.84 -6.18
C THR A 29 -17.87 3.44 -6.42
N GLY A 30 -17.09 2.94 -5.46
CA GLY A 30 -16.61 1.57 -5.40
C GLY A 30 -17.74 0.59 -5.09
N GLN A 31 -18.70 0.44 -6.00
CA GLN A 31 -19.02 -0.95 -6.31
C GLN A 31 -17.67 -1.59 -6.67
N PRO A 32 -17.31 -2.73 -6.07
CA PRO A 32 -16.23 -3.50 -6.62
C PRO A 32 -16.74 -3.89 -8.01
N ASN A 33 -16.34 -3.15 -9.03
CA ASN A 33 -16.14 -3.74 -10.33
C ASN A 33 -15.07 -4.80 -10.09
N GLY A 34 -15.52 -5.97 -9.62
CA GLY A 34 -14.85 -7.21 -9.93
C GLY A 34 -14.56 -7.18 -11.42
N LEU A 35 -13.47 -7.84 -11.79
CA LEU A 35 -13.20 -8.29 -13.16
C LEU A 35 -14.52 -8.42 -13.92
N SER A 36 -14.65 -7.76 -15.07
CA SER A 36 -15.94 -7.58 -15.74
C SER A 36 -16.76 -8.88 -15.63
N GLN A 37 -17.97 -8.83 -15.07
CA GLN A 37 -18.75 -10.06 -14.80
C GLN A 37 -18.86 -10.98 -16.03
N ALA A 38 -18.73 -10.41 -17.23
CA ALA A 38 -18.72 -11.10 -18.51
C ALA A 38 -17.45 -11.93 -18.81
N ASP A 39 -16.27 -11.54 -18.30
CA ASP A 39 -15.02 -12.27 -18.51
C ASP A 39 -14.89 -13.45 -17.53
N ASP A 40 -15.37 -13.27 -16.29
CA ASP A 40 -15.36 -14.32 -15.26
C ASP A 40 -16.28 -15.50 -15.64
N GLU A 41 -17.46 -15.24 -16.23
CA GLU A 41 -18.40 -16.29 -16.65
C GLU A 41 -17.80 -17.28 -17.67
N GLN A 42 -16.90 -16.81 -18.55
CA GLN A 42 -16.25 -17.67 -19.55
C GLN A 42 -15.19 -18.58 -18.93
N LEU A 43 -14.57 -18.16 -17.82
CA LEU A 43 -13.54 -18.91 -17.12
C LEU A 43 -14.09 -19.87 -16.06
N GLU A 44 -15.30 -19.61 -15.55
CA GLU A 44 -15.96 -20.44 -14.52
C GLU A 44 -15.97 -21.96 -14.80
N PRO A 45 -16.26 -22.44 -16.03
CA PRO A 45 -16.21 -23.88 -16.33
C PRO A 45 -14.79 -24.47 -16.17
N PHE A 46 -13.75 -23.68 -16.41
CA PHE A 46 -12.35 -24.09 -16.23
C PHE A 46 -11.95 -24.00 -14.77
N ILE A 47 -12.36 -22.95 -14.06
CA ILE A 47 -12.09 -22.77 -12.63
C ILE A 47 -12.63 -23.96 -11.84
N LYS A 48 -13.86 -24.41 -12.12
CA LYS A 48 -14.50 -25.55 -11.43
C LYS A 48 -13.76 -26.88 -11.57
N GLN A 49 -12.85 -27.02 -12.54
CA GLN A 49 -12.02 -28.22 -12.71
C GLN A 49 -10.87 -28.27 -11.71
N PHE A 50 -10.47 -27.13 -11.12
CA PHE A 50 -9.48 -27.13 -10.05
C PHE A 50 -10.04 -27.71 -8.75
N ASP A 51 -9.14 -28.35 -8.00
CA ASP A 51 -9.45 -28.93 -6.70
C ASP A 51 -10.16 -27.92 -5.76
N LEU A 52 -11.13 -28.43 -5.00
CA LEU A 52 -11.96 -27.60 -4.12
C LEU A 52 -11.13 -26.92 -3.02
N ALA A 53 -10.13 -27.61 -2.45
CA ALA A 53 -9.27 -27.01 -1.44
C ALA A 53 -8.39 -25.92 -2.04
N ASN A 54 -7.86 -26.13 -3.25
CA ASN A 54 -7.11 -25.10 -3.96
C ASN A 54 -7.96 -23.84 -4.23
N ARG A 55 -9.21 -24.00 -4.70
CA ARG A 55 -10.12 -22.87 -4.92
C ARG A 55 -10.44 -22.10 -3.63
N LYS A 56 -10.62 -22.80 -2.52
CA LYS A 56 -10.82 -22.17 -1.20
C LYS A 56 -9.58 -21.38 -0.77
N ASN A 57 -8.39 -21.94 -0.96
CA ASN A 57 -7.14 -21.24 -0.67
C ASN A 57 -6.98 -19.99 -1.53
N ALA A 58 -7.24 -20.07 -2.84
CA ALA A 58 -7.19 -18.92 -3.74
C ALA A 58 -8.17 -17.81 -3.31
N ALA A 59 -9.42 -18.16 -3.01
CA ALA A 59 -10.44 -17.21 -2.54
C ALA A 59 -10.08 -16.59 -1.18
N HIS A 60 -9.44 -17.34 -0.29
CA HIS A 60 -8.94 -16.83 0.98
C HIS A 60 -7.76 -15.87 0.79
N MET A 61 -6.81 -16.25 -0.07
CA MET A 61 -5.58 -15.49 -0.31
C MET A 61 -5.79 -14.22 -1.14
N SER A 62 -6.81 -14.16 -1.99
CA SER A 62 -7.09 -13.01 -2.86
C SER A 62 -7.26 -11.71 -2.08
N ARG A 63 -7.88 -11.76 -0.89
CA ARG A 63 -8.06 -10.59 -0.03
C ARG A 63 -6.72 -10.01 0.43
N TYR A 64 -5.70 -10.83 0.64
CA TYR A 64 -4.38 -10.34 1.04
C TYR A 64 -3.63 -9.70 -0.12
N TYR A 65 -3.79 -10.23 -1.35
CA TYR A 65 -3.27 -9.56 -2.55
C TYR A 65 -3.90 -8.17 -2.71
N GLU A 66 -5.22 -8.05 -2.56
CA GLU A 66 -5.93 -6.76 -2.64
C GLU A 66 -5.37 -5.75 -1.63
N ILE A 67 -5.18 -6.16 -0.38
CA ILE A 67 -4.61 -5.30 0.66
C ILE A 67 -3.18 -4.86 0.30
N PHE A 68 -2.35 -5.77 -0.23
CA PHE A 68 -0.97 -5.45 -0.62
C PHE A 68 -0.95 -4.48 -1.78
N TYR A 69 -1.80 -4.68 -2.77
CA TYR A 69 -1.95 -3.79 -3.91
C TYR A 69 -2.28 -2.37 -3.44
N LEU A 70 -3.27 -2.21 -2.56
CA LEU A 70 -3.65 -0.90 -2.02
C LEU A 70 -2.49 -0.27 -1.24
N LEU A 71 -1.91 -1.04 -0.30
CA LEU A 71 -0.88 -0.55 0.61
C LEU A 71 0.40 -0.15 -0.12
N GLU A 72 0.87 -0.97 -1.07
CA GLU A 72 2.10 -0.71 -1.82
C GLU A 72 1.96 0.55 -2.68
N ASN A 73 0.85 0.68 -3.40
CA ASN A 73 0.60 1.85 -4.25
C ASN A 73 0.40 3.14 -3.44
N ASP A 74 -0.30 3.08 -2.30
CA ASP A 74 -0.45 4.26 -1.43
C ASP A 74 0.89 4.70 -0.83
N ILE A 75 1.75 3.75 -0.43
CA ILE A 75 3.10 4.06 0.07
C ILE A 75 3.96 4.67 -1.04
N ARG A 76 3.91 4.11 -2.26
CA ARG A 76 4.64 4.67 -3.41
C ARG A 76 4.21 6.11 -3.67
N ARG A 77 2.90 6.35 -3.74
CA ARG A 77 2.34 7.70 -3.94
C ARG A 77 2.81 8.67 -2.85
N LEU A 78 2.73 8.28 -1.57
CA LEU A 78 3.22 9.11 -0.46
C LEU A 78 4.70 9.49 -0.66
N ILE A 79 5.54 8.54 -1.06
CA ILE A 79 6.97 8.79 -1.31
C ILE A 79 7.16 9.72 -2.50
N VAL A 80 6.51 9.46 -3.64
CA VAL A 80 6.60 10.32 -4.84
C VAL A 80 6.20 11.75 -4.50
N GLU A 81 5.02 11.96 -3.93
CA GLU A 81 4.50 13.28 -3.60
C GLU A 81 5.44 14.04 -2.64
N THR A 82 5.93 13.36 -1.59
CA THR A 82 6.83 13.97 -0.60
C THR A 82 8.17 14.35 -1.22
N MET A 83 8.75 13.43 -2.01
CA MET A 83 10.09 13.63 -2.58
C MET A 83 10.08 14.63 -3.74
N GLU A 84 9.05 14.63 -4.58
CA GLU A 84 8.86 15.64 -5.62
C GLU A 84 8.65 17.03 -5.03
N ALA A 85 7.86 17.16 -3.96
CA ALA A 85 7.66 18.43 -3.28
C ALA A 85 8.97 18.98 -2.66
N ALA A 86 9.81 18.11 -2.10
CA ALA A 86 11.04 18.51 -1.43
C ALA A 86 12.23 18.73 -2.39
N HIS A 87 12.37 17.90 -3.42
CA HIS A 87 13.57 17.84 -4.27
C HIS A 87 13.30 17.99 -5.78
N GLY A 88 12.04 18.14 -6.18
CA GLY A 88 11.61 18.26 -7.57
C GLY A 88 11.67 16.95 -8.36
N ALA A 89 11.37 17.02 -9.66
CA ALA A 89 11.24 15.84 -10.53
C ALA A 89 12.49 14.95 -10.64
N LYS A 90 13.69 15.45 -10.29
CA LYS A 90 14.95 14.70 -10.32
C LYS A 90 15.30 14.03 -8.99
N TRP A 91 14.35 13.95 -8.07
CA TRP A 91 14.57 13.33 -6.76
C TRP A 91 15.01 11.88 -6.89
N TRP A 92 14.48 11.14 -7.87
CA TRP A 92 14.81 9.73 -8.09
C TRP A 92 16.31 9.53 -8.29
N ASP A 93 16.92 10.29 -9.20
CA ASP A 93 18.35 10.19 -9.54
C ASP A 93 19.29 10.67 -8.42
N THR A 94 18.78 11.54 -7.52
CA THR A 94 19.63 12.29 -6.58
C THR A 94 19.47 11.90 -5.12
N ARG A 95 18.33 11.29 -4.77
CA ARG A 95 17.92 11.01 -3.38
C ARG A 95 17.68 9.54 -3.08
N VAL A 96 17.49 8.70 -4.10
CA VAL A 96 17.30 7.26 -3.91
C VAL A 96 18.65 6.59 -3.60
N PRO A 97 18.71 5.68 -2.62
CA PRO A 97 19.94 4.96 -2.31
C PRO A 97 20.48 4.17 -3.52
N PRO A 98 21.81 4.14 -3.76
CA PRO A 98 22.39 3.45 -4.92
C PRO A 98 22.02 1.98 -5.05
N GLY A 99 21.87 1.27 -3.93
CA GLY A 99 21.45 -0.13 -3.93
C GLY A 99 20.00 -0.33 -4.43
N VAL A 100 19.11 0.64 -4.16
CA VAL A 100 17.73 0.60 -4.68
C VAL A 100 17.72 0.90 -6.17
N LEU A 101 18.47 1.92 -6.61
CA LEU A 101 18.60 2.27 -8.04
C LEU A 101 19.11 1.08 -8.88
N GLU A 102 20.15 0.40 -8.41
CA GLU A 102 20.74 -0.73 -9.13
C GLU A 102 19.77 -1.91 -9.26
N GLU A 103 19.06 -2.26 -8.18
CA GLU A 103 18.08 -3.34 -8.21
C GLU A 103 16.86 -3.00 -9.09
N VAL A 104 16.38 -1.75 -9.06
CA VAL A 104 15.31 -1.29 -9.96
C VAL A 104 15.76 -1.37 -11.42
N ARG A 105 16.96 -0.87 -11.74
CA ARG A 105 17.52 -0.95 -13.10
C ARG A 105 17.59 -2.40 -13.58
N LYS A 106 18.13 -3.29 -12.74
CA LYS A 106 18.24 -4.71 -13.05
C LYS A 106 16.87 -5.38 -13.29
N ASN A 107 15.85 -5.00 -12.52
CA ASN A 107 14.49 -5.49 -12.71
C ASN A 107 13.91 -5.02 -14.04
N ARG A 108 14.07 -3.72 -14.38
CA ARG A 108 13.63 -3.16 -15.67
C ARG A 108 14.33 -3.82 -16.86
N GLU A 109 15.65 -3.97 -16.80
CA GLU A 109 16.43 -4.61 -17.86
C GLU A 109 16.01 -6.07 -18.07
N ARG A 110 15.77 -6.81 -16.98
CA ARG A 110 15.29 -8.19 -17.06
C ARG A 110 13.93 -8.27 -17.76
N GLU A 111 13.00 -7.37 -17.45
CA GLU A 111 11.67 -7.34 -18.06
C GLU A 111 11.74 -6.92 -19.54
N ALA A 112 12.55 -5.91 -19.88
CA ALA A 112 12.77 -5.50 -21.26
C ALA A 112 13.36 -6.61 -22.13
N GLN A 113 14.25 -7.44 -21.57
CA GLN A 113 14.85 -8.59 -22.26
C GLN A 113 13.89 -9.78 -22.40
N ALA A 114 12.82 -9.84 -21.60
CA ALA A 114 11.90 -10.98 -21.57
C ALA A 114 10.81 -10.93 -22.65
N ALA A 115 10.79 -9.90 -23.51
CA ALA A 115 9.76 -9.68 -24.54
C ALA A 115 8.32 -9.68 -24.00
N VAL A 116 8.16 -9.27 -22.74
CA VAL A 116 6.87 -9.07 -22.07
C VAL A 116 6.50 -7.59 -22.10
N SER A 117 5.23 -7.29 -21.85
CA SER A 117 4.80 -5.91 -21.61
C SER A 117 5.58 -5.31 -20.45
N VAL A 118 6.08 -4.09 -20.63
CA VAL A 118 6.66 -3.29 -19.55
C VAL A 118 5.55 -3.04 -18.52
N ARG A 119 5.83 -3.31 -17.24
CA ARG A 119 4.82 -3.16 -16.18
C ARG A 119 4.40 -1.72 -15.92
N SER A 120 5.35 -0.79 -16.05
CA SER A 120 5.19 0.63 -15.75
C SER A 120 6.38 1.43 -16.31
N GLU A 121 6.14 2.69 -16.61
CA GLU A 121 7.17 3.66 -16.96
C GLU A 121 7.89 4.23 -15.73
N ASP A 122 7.22 4.21 -14.57
CA ASP A 122 7.73 4.80 -13.33
C ASP A 122 8.66 3.83 -12.61
N ASP A 123 9.89 4.27 -12.32
CA ASP A 123 10.90 3.43 -11.67
C ASP A 123 10.47 2.96 -10.26
N ILE A 124 9.63 3.74 -9.57
CA ILE A 124 9.12 3.39 -8.24
C ILE A 124 8.27 2.10 -8.26
N ASP A 125 7.68 1.74 -9.39
CA ASP A 125 6.85 0.52 -9.52
C ASP A 125 7.66 -0.79 -9.58
N TYR A 126 8.98 -0.66 -9.68
CA TYR A 126 9.93 -1.78 -9.63
C TYR A 126 10.53 -1.99 -8.24
N THR A 127 10.06 -1.24 -7.25
CA THR A 127 10.49 -1.36 -5.85
C THR A 127 9.67 -2.37 -5.07
N THR A 128 10.21 -2.83 -3.94
CA THR A 128 9.48 -3.59 -2.91
C THR A 128 9.27 -2.76 -1.65
N PHE A 129 8.40 -3.20 -0.73
CA PHE A 129 8.25 -2.56 0.60
C PHE A 129 9.58 -2.32 1.33
N GLY A 130 10.51 -3.27 1.25
CA GLY A 130 11.85 -3.10 1.85
C GLY A 130 12.59 -1.91 1.26
N GLN A 131 12.61 -1.80 -0.07
CA GLN A 131 13.27 -0.70 -0.79
C GLN A 131 12.55 0.64 -0.58
N LEU A 132 11.22 0.65 -0.51
CA LEU A 132 10.43 1.83 -0.14
C LEU A 132 10.81 2.31 1.28
N GLY A 133 10.97 1.38 2.23
CA GLY A 133 11.47 1.67 3.56
C GLY A 133 12.89 2.23 3.57
N ASP A 134 13.77 1.76 2.69
CA ASP A 134 15.13 2.29 2.55
C ASP A 134 15.15 3.71 1.96
N ILE A 135 14.27 4.02 1.00
CA ILE A 135 14.10 5.38 0.45
C ILE A 135 13.65 6.34 1.56
N ILE A 136 12.60 5.98 2.33
CA ILE A 136 12.11 6.79 3.46
C ILE A 136 13.23 7.00 4.49
N ARG A 137 13.99 5.94 4.81
CA ARG A 137 15.06 6.02 5.81
C ARG A 137 16.17 6.97 5.38
N ALA A 138 16.63 6.88 4.13
CA ALA A 138 17.70 7.71 3.61
C ALA A 138 17.32 9.20 3.52
N ASN A 139 16.02 9.48 3.38
CA ASN A 139 15.47 10.83 3.24
C ASN A 139 14.62 11.25 4.45
N TRP A 140 14.94 10.73 5.64
CA TRP A 140 14.08 10.87 6.83
C TRP A 140 13.73 12.32 7.18
N SER A 141 14.62 13.28 6.92
CA SER A 141 14.34 14.70 7.16
C SER A 141 13.09 15.20 6.45
N ASP A 142 12.78 14.64 5.28
CA ASP A 142 11.66 15.05 4.43
C ASP A 142 10.33 14.42 4.90
N PHE A 143 10.41 13.30 5.61
CA PHE A 143 9.26 12.61 6.20
C PHE A 143 9.06 12.91 7.70
N ALA A 144 10.01 13.60 8.31
CA ALA A 144 9.98 13.95 9.73
C ALA A 144 8.80 14.89 10.00
N GLY A 145 7.95 14.51 10.97
CA GLY A 145 6.71 15.24 11.29
C GLY A 145 5.47 14.70 10.59
N MET A 146 5.62 13.98 9.47
CA MET A 146 4.52 13.23 8.85
C MET A 146 4.41 11.81 9.40
N LEU A 147 5.55 11.17 9.65
CA LEU A 147 5.64 9.80 10.16
C LEU A 147 6.11 9.79 11.61
N SER A 148 5.63 8.81 12.39
CA SER A 148 5.87 8.74 13.83
C SER A 148 7.35 8.67 14.22
N ASN A 149 8.08 7.66 13.72
CA ASN A 149 9.54 7.58 13.82
C ASN A 149 10.13 6.58 12.81
N GLN A 150 11.40 6.80 12.46
CA GLN A 150 12.12 6.04 11.45
C GLN A 150 12.22 4.54 11.77
N SER A 151 12.35 4.19 13.07
CA SER A 151 12.47 2.80 13.52
C SER A 151 11.15 2.05 13.35
N ALA A 152 10.02 2.68 13.66
CA ALA A 152 8.69 2.10 13.46
C ALA A 152 8.39 1.87 11.97
N VAL A 153 8.67 2.85 11.10
CA VAL A 153 8.57 2.69 9.65
C VAL A 153 9.39 1.49 9.17
N SER A 154 10.66 1.41 9.59
CA SER A 154 11.55 0.33 9.15
C SER A 154 11.04 -1.05 9.58
N ARG A 155 10.48 -1.18 10.79
CA ARG A 155 9.87 -2.44 11.26
C ARG A 155 8.64 -2.83 10.43
N VAL A 156 7.75 -1.88 10.16
CA VAL A 156 6.54 -2.12 9.36
C VAL A 156 6.91 -2.55 7.94
N MET A 157 7.80 -1.81 7.28
CA MET A 157 8.26 -2.12 5.91
C MET A 157 8.92 -3.50 5.83
N ALA A 158 9.75 -3.87 6.81
CA ALA A 158 10.36 -5.18 6.87
C ALA A 158 9.33 -6.31 7.04
N ALA A 159 8.32 -6.12 7.90
CA ALA A 159 7.26 -7.10 8.10
C ALA A 159 6.42 -7.30 6.83
N LEU A 160 6.02 -6.21 6.17
CA LEU A 160 5.28 -6.26 4.90
C LEU A 160 6.10 -6.94 3.79
N ASN A 161 7.39 -6.62 3.68
CA ASN A 161 8.27 -7.21 2.67
C ASN A 161 8.44 -8.73 2.88
N MET A 162 8.51 -9.20 4.12
CA MET A 162 8.59 -10.63 4.44
C MET A 162 7.31 -11.36 3.99
N LEU A 163 6.14 -10.84 4.39
CA LEU A 163 4.84 -11.45 4.09
C LEU A 163 4.51 -11.43 2.58
N ARG A 164 5.02 -10.43 1.85
CA ARG A 164 4.90 -10.33 0.39
C ARG A 164 5.36 -11.59 -0.32
N GLY A 165 6.46 -12.20 0.14
CA GLY A 165 7.06 -13.36 -0.52
C GLY A 165 6.07 -14.51 -0.64
N THR A 166 5.45 -14.90 0.48
CA THR A 166 4.48 -16.01 0.50
C THR A 166 3.27 -15.71 -0.39
N ILE A 167 2.72 -14.49 -0.34
CA ILE A 167 1.57 -14.10 -1.15
C ILE A 167 1.90 -14.11 -2.65
N ALA A 168 3.05 -13.55 -3.03
CA ALA A 168 3.48 -13.46 -4.44
C ALA A 168 3.81 -14.84 -5.05
N HIS A 169 4.17 -15.83 -4.23
CA HIS A 169 4.44 -17.19 -4.66
C HIS A 169 3.22 -18.13 -4.54
N CYS A 170 2.00 -17.58 -4.47
CA CYS A 170 0.75 -18.33 -4.34
C CYS A 170 0.75 -19.29 -3.13
N GLY A 171 1.50 -18.96 -2.08
CA GLY A 171 1.53 -19.70 -0.83
C GLY A 171 0.33 -19.34 0.04
N VAL A 172 -0.06 -20.27 0.93
CA VAL A 172 -1.05 -20.01 1.98
C VAL A 172 -0.32 -19.53 3.22
N LEU A 173 -0.71 -18.35 3.74
CA LEU A 173 -0.16 -17.84 4.98
C LEU A 173 -0.60 -18.72 6.16
N ALA A 174 0.34 -18.99 7.07
CA ALA A 174 0.00 -19.59 8.35
C ALA A 174 -0.83 -18.62 9.21
N GLU A 175 -1.60 -19.12 10.17
CA GLU A 175 -2.49 -18.30 11.00
C GLU A 175 -1.73 -17.20 11.77
N ASP A 176 -0.54 -17.50 12.27
CA ASP A 176 0.31 -16.53 12.96
C ASP A 176 0.88 -15.49 11.99
N GLU A 177 1.13 -15.84 10.73
CA GLU A 177 1.53 -14.89 9.68
C GLU A 177 0.38 -13.96 9.28
N VAL A 178 -0.85 -14.47 9.25
CA VAL A 178 -2.05 -13.65 9.04
C VAL A 178 -2.21 -12.63 10.16
N ASP A 179 -1.95 -13.01 11.41
CA ASP A 179 -2.01 -12.07 12.53
C ASP A 179 -0.86 -11.06 12.51
N ARG A 180 0.35 -11.47 12.09
CA ARG A 180 1.46 -10.54 11.81
C ARG A 180 1.08 -9.54 10.72
N LEU A 181 0.39 -9.98 9.67
CA LEU A 181 -0.09 -9.10 8.61
C LEU A 181 -1.06 -8.05 9.16
N LYS A 182 -2.10 -8.48 9.89
CA LYS A 182 -3.07 -7.57 10.52
C LYS A 182 -2.38 -6.55 11.42
N LEU A 183 -1.36 -6.98 12.18
CA LEU A 183 -0.59 -6.08 13.03
C LEU A 183 0.24 -5.09 12.20
N ALA A 184 0.96 -5.55 11.16
CA ALA A 184 1.76 -4.69 10.30
C ALA A 184 0.92 -3.60 9.62
N ILE A 185 -0.29 -3.94 9.15
CA ILE A 185 -1.23 -2.97 8.56
C ILE A 185 -1.64 -1.93 9.62
N ARG A 186 -2.06 -2.36 10.81
CA ARG A 186 -2.43 -1.45 11.90
C ARG A 186 -1.27 -0.55 12.32
N ASP A 187 -0.07 -1.10 12.37
CA ASP A 187 1.13 -0.35 12.71
C ASP A 187 1.51 0.65 11.61
N TRP A 188 1.27 0.34 10.34
CA TRP A 188 1.41 1.32 9.26
C TRP A 188 0.51 2.55 9.49
N PHE A 189 -0.78 2.33 9.77
CA PHE A 189 -1.70 3.44 10.04
C PHE A 189 -1.33 4.22 11.30
N ARG A 190 -0.85 3.54 12.37
CA ARG A 190 -0.31 4.22 13.56
C ARG A 190 0.95 5.04 13.27
N VAL A 191 1.76 4.60 12.30
CA VAL A 191 2.94 5.35 11.85
C VAL A 191 2.53 6.62 11.09
N LEU A 192 1.43 6.56 10.32
CA LEU A 192 0.85 7.71 9.62
C LEU A 192 0.19 8.74 10.54
N GLU A 193 -0.15 8.39 11.79
CA GLU A 193 -0.64 9.36 12.79
C GLU A 193 0.41 10.43 13.15
N GLY A 194 1.65 10.27 12.71
CA GLY A 194 2.76 11.18 13.00
C GLY A 194 3.31 11.02 14.42
N PRO A 195 4.23 11.91 14.83
CA PRO A 195 4.82 11.88 16.16
C PRO A 195 3.75 12.13 17.24
N LYS A 196 3.73 11.30 18.29
CA LYS A 196 2.87 11.56 19.46
C LYS A 196 3.59 12.51 20.40
N ASN A 197 2.92 13.60 20.77
CA ASN A 197 3.38 14.56 21.77
C ASN A 197 3.47 13.92 23.16
#